data_AF-A0A8S1MM67-F1
#
_entry.id   AF-A0A8S1MM67-F1
#
_cell.length_a   1.000
_cell.length_b   1.000
_cell.length_c   1.000
_cell.angle_alpha   90.00
_cell.angle_beta   90.00
_cell.angle_gamma   90.00
#
_symmetry.space_group_name_H-M   'P 1'
#
loop_
_entity.id
_entity.type
_entity.pdbx_description
1 polymer ?
#
loop_
_entity_poly.entity_id
_entity_poly.type
_entity_poly.pdbx_seq_one_letter_code
_entity_poly.pdbx_strand_id
1 'polypeptide(L)'
;MSYQFKNSKWQARKKELKSRRQSQSRKFNNAQIQIINSAFNYLSIEAPPSLKPAKKYCDITGFEAKYKDPITQLSYCDSIVFNYIRNCPKASAETYLNIRVFTQKLIS
;
A
#
# COMPACT_ATOMS: atom_id res chain seq x y z
N MET A 1 -26.79 16.47 33.70
CA MET A 1 -26.30 15.33 32.89
C MET A 1 -24.88 14.98 33.32
N SER A 2 -24.62 13.73 33.73
CA SER A 2 -23.23 13.26 33.93
C SER A 2 -22.64 12.83 32.58
N TYR A 3 -21.51 13.42 32.20
CA TYR A 3 -20.75 12.96 31.04
C TYR A 3 -19.90 11.76 31.48
N GLN A 4 -20.14 10.60 30.86
CA GLN A 4 -19.38 9.40 31.14
C GLN A 4 -18.05 9.43 30.39
N PHE A 5 -16.95 9.59 31.13
CA PHE A 5 -15.60 9.79 30.60
C PHE A 5 -15.07 8.66 29.69
N LYS A 6 -15.70 7.47 29.71
CA LYS A 6 -15.28 6.31 28.91
C LYS A 6 -16.45 5.68 28.17
N ASN A 7 -16.30 5.55 26.85
CA ASN A 7 -17.26 4.84 26.00
C ASN A 7 -17.18 3.32 26.28
N SER A 8 -18.26 2.73 26.82
CA SER A 8 -18.34 1.30 27.14
C SER A 8 -18.07 0.38 25.93
N LYS A 9 -18.42 0.85 24.72
CA LYS A 9 -18.18 0.11 23.46
C LYS A 9 -16.69 -0.06 23.13
N TRP A 10 -15.80 0.72 23.75
CA TRP A 10 -14.36 0.67 23.49
C TRP A 10 -13.75 -0.70 23.82
N GLN A 11 -14.21 -1.38 24.88
CA GLN A 11 -13.71 -2.70 25.24
C GLN A 11 -14.02 -3.76 24.17
N ALA A 12 -15.25 -3.75 23.65
CA ALA A 12 -15.66 -4.62 22.54
C ALA A 12 -14.86 -4.32 21.27
N ARG A 13 -14.69 -3.04 20.93
CA ARG A 13 -13.88 -2.59 19.79
C ARG A 13 -12.42 -3.04 19.90
N LYS A 14 -11.83 -2.95 21.10
CA LYS A 14 -10.45 -3.41 21.36
C LYS A 14 -10.30 -4.91 21.11
N LYS A 15 -11.26 -5.74 21.56
CA LYS A 15 -11.28 -7.20 21.31
C LYS A 15 -11.40 -7.50 19.81
N GLU A 16 -12.29 -6.80 19.12
CA GLU A 16 -12.48 -6.92 17.67
C GLU A 16 -11.20 -6.60 16.89
N LEU A 17 -10.55 -5.47 17.20
CA LEU A 17 -9.29 -5.07 16.53
C LEU A 17 -8.17 -6.10 16.74
N LYS A 18 -8.08 -6.72 17.91
CA LYS A 18 -7.11 -7.78 18.18
C LYS A 18 -7.39 -9.05 17.36
N SER A 19 -8.66 -9.46 17.30
CA SER A 19 -9.10 -10.60 16.47
C SER A 19 -8.83 -10.36 14.97
N ARG A 20 -9.13 -9.14 14.48
CA ARG A 20 -8.84 -8.74 13.09
C ARG A 20 -7.35 -8.82 12.75
N ARG A 21 -6.46 -8.37 13.64
CA ARG A 21 -5.01 -8.48 13.45
C ARG A 21 -4.56 -9.94 13.37
N GLN A 22 -5.08 -10.81 14.24
CA GLN A 22 -4.74 -12.23 14.23
C GLN A 22 -5.24 -12.93 12.95
N SER A 23 -6.47 -12.65 12.52
CA SER A 23 -7.01 -13.24 11.29
C SER A 23 -6.25 -12.78 10.05
N GLN A 24 -5.83 -11.51 10.00
CA GLN A 24 -5.00 -10.99 8.92
C GLN A 24 -3.62 -11.67 8.88
N SER A 25 -2.95 -11.85 10.01
CA SER A 25 -1.67 -12.58 10.09
C SER A 25 -1.81 -14.05 9.65
N ARG A 26 -2.89 -14.73 10.06
CA ARG A 26 -3.17 -16.10 9.62
C ARG A 26 -3.36 -16.19 8.10
N LYS A 27 -4.07 -15.23 7.49
CA LYS A 27 -4.24 -15.20 6.03
C LYS A 27 -2.90 -15.09 5.29
N PHE A 28 -1.99 -14.25 5.76
CA PHE A 28 -0.64 -14.14 5.19
C PHE A 28 0.15 -15.45 5.29
N ASN A 29 0.18 -16.05 6.49
CA ASN A 29 0.91 -17.30 6.72
C ASN A 29 0.33 -18.45 5.87
N ASN A 30 -1.00 -18.55 5.80
CA ASN A 30 -1.65 -19.58 4.99
C ASN A 30 -1.36 -19.39 3.50
N ALA A 31 -1.40 -18.16 2.98
CA ALA A 31 -1.04 -17.89 1.59
C ALA A 31 0.42 -18.29 1.28
N GLN A 32 1.34 -18.01 2.21
CA GLN A 32 2.74 -18.42 2.08
C GLN A 32 2.91 -19.94 2.07
N ILE A 33 2.15 -20.67 2.89
CA ILE A 33 2.16 -22.15 2.91
C ILE A 33 1.62 -22.71 1.58
N GLN A 34 0.57 -22.11 1.02
CA GLN A 34 0.02 -22.55 -0.28
C GLN A 34 1.04 -22.39 -1.42
N ILE A 35 1.81 -21.30 -1.43
CA ILE A 35 2.89 -21.05 -2.39
C ILE A 35 4.03 -22.07 -2.25
N ILE A 36 4.36 -22.50 -1.05
CA ILE A 36 5.40 -23.50 -0.82
C ILE A 36 4.94 -24.90 -1.26
N ASN A 37 3.65 -25.19 -1.05
CA ASN A 37 3.06 -26.49 -1.35
C ASN A 37 2.62 -26.65 -2.81
N SER A 38 2.55 -25.56 -3.59
CA SER A 38 2.39 -25.68 -5.05
C SER A 38 3.65 -26.34 -5.61
N ALA A 39 3.48 -27.51 -6.22
CA ALA A 39 4.58 -28.31 -6.75
C ALA A 39 5.47 -27.46 -7.68
N PHE A 40 6.71 -27.22 -7.25
CA PHE A 40 7.73 -26.58 -8.06
C PHE A 40 8.02 -27.47 -9.28
N ASN A 41 7.36 -27.18 -10.39
CA ASN A 41 7.58 -27.85 -11.66
C ASN A 41 8.57 -27.04 -12.50
N TYR A 42 9.37 -27.70 -13.33
CA TYR A 42 10.30 -27.03 -14.26
C TYR A 42 9.64 -26.01 -15.20
N LEU A 43 8.30 -26.08 -15.36
CA LEU A 43 7.51 -25.14 -16.16
C LEU A 43 7.10 -23.87 -15.40
N SER A 44 7.27 -23.83 -14.07
CA SER A 44 6.88 -22.72 -13.20
C SER A 44 8.11 -22.16 -12.52
N ILE A 45 8.91 -21.41 -13.30
CA ILE A 45 10.14 -20.75 -12.84
C ILE A 45 9.85 -19.32 -12.33
N GLU A 46 8.69 -18.77 -12.69
CA GLU A 46 8.28 -17.43 -12.30
C GLU A 46 8.05 -17.34 -10.79
N ALA A 47 8.53 -16.24 -10.21
CA ALA A 47 8.35 -15.99 -8.80
C ALA A 47 6.86 -15.71 -8.49
N PRO A 48 6.34 -16.20 -7.35
CA PRO A 48 5.00 -15.88 -6.91
C PRO A 48 4.89 -14.37 -6.56
N PRO A 49 3.70 -13.78 -6.67
CA PRO A 49 3.50 -12.36 -6.40
C PRO A 49 3.78 -11.99 -4.94
N SER A 50 4.22 -10.75 -4.71
CA SER A 50 4.48 -10.27 -3.34
C SER A 50 3.20 -10.20 -2.51
N LEU A 51 3.21 -10.88 -1.36
CA LEU A 51 2.15 -10.79 -0.36
C LEU A 51 2.24 -9.50 0.48
N LYS A 52 3.43 -8.92 0.63
CA LYS A 52 3.62 -7.73 1.49
C LYS A 52 3.15 -6.48 0.75
N PRO A 53 2.42 -5.56 1.43
CA PRO A 53 2.02 -4.31 0.81
C PRO A 53 3.27 -3.48 0.46
N ALA A 54 3.31 -2.96 -0.77
CA ALA A 54 4.41 -2.12 -1.22
C ALA A 54 4.44 -0.78 -0.48
N LYS A 55 5.65 -0.30 -0.14
CA LYS A 55 5.86 1.06 0.36
C LYS A 55 5.64 2.07 -0.77
N LYS A 56 5.12 3.24 -0.43
CA LYS A 56 4.83 4.31 -1.39
C LYS A 56 5.88 5.39 -1.28
N TYR A 57 6.44 5.78 -2.43
CA TYR A 57 7.45 6.81 -2.53
C TYR A 57 6.94 7.96 -3.38
N CYS A 58 7.55 9.13 -3.20
CA CYS A 58 7.28 10.30 -3.99
C CYS A 58 7.86 10.11 -5.38
N ASP A 59 7.05 10.36 -6.40
CA ASP A 59 7.43 10.12 -7.79
C ASP A 59 8.54 11.08 -8.27
N ILE A 60 8.75 12.21 -7.58
CA ILE A 60 9.75 13.24 -7.92
C ILE A 60 11.01 13.13 -7.06
N THR A 61 10.86 13.08 -5.74
CA THR A 61 12.01 13.14 -4.81
C THR A 61 12.50 11.77 -4.34
N GLY A 62 11.69 10.73 -4.48
CA GLY A 62 12.02 9.38 -3.98
C GLY A 62 11.86 9.17 -2.47
N PHE A 63 11.49 10.19 -1.69
CA PHE A 63 11.19 10.04 -0.26
C PHE A 63 9.86 9.33 -0.02
N GLU A 64 9.62 8.84 1.20
CA GLU A 64 8.35 8.19 1.53
C GLU A 64 7.15 9.15 1.37
N ALA A 65 6.18 8.74 0.56
CA ALA A 65 5.00 9.55 0.26
C ALA A 65 3.81 9.11 1.11
N LYS A 66 3.23 10.06 1.85
CA LYS A 66 2.01 9.85 2.64
C LYS A 66 0.74 10.13 1.85
N TYR A 67 0.84 10.96 0.81
CA TYR A 67 -0.33 11.49 0.09
C TYR A 67 -0.20 11.31 -1.42
N LYS A 68 -1.36 11.38 -2.10
CA LYS A 68 -1.50 11.27 -3.56
C LYS A 68 -2.43 12.38 -4.03
N ASP A 69 -2.07 13.07 -5.11
CA ASP A 69 -2.93 14.10 -5.71
C ASP A 69 -4.09 13.44 -6.49
N PRO A 70 -5.35 13.85 -6.29
CA PRO A 70 -6.49 13.23 -6.97
C PRO A 70 -6.53 13.50 -8.48
N ILE A 71 -5.88 14.55 -8.97
CA ILE A 71 -5.92 14.94 -10.39
C ILE A 71 -4.79 14.25 -11.16
N THR A 72 -3.55 14.52 -10.78
CA THR A 72 -2.36 13.98 -11.46
C THR A 72 -2.03 12.54 -11.06
N GLN A 73 -2.63 12.04 -9.96
CA GLN A 73 -2.33 10.73 -9.40
C GLN A 73 -0.86 10.52 -8.98
N LEU A 74 -0.08 11.59 -8.86
CA LEU A 74 1.29 11.55 -8.36
C LEU A 74 1.31 11.49 -6.84
N SER A 75 2.26 10.73 -6.31
CA SER A 75 2.52 10.59 -4.88
C SER A 75 3.52 11.64 -4.42
N TYR A 76 3.24 12.31 -3.29
CA TYR A 76 4.06 13.39 -2.74
C TYR A 76 4.27 13.26 -1.23
N CYS A 77 5.39 13.83 -0.76
CA CYS A 77 5.76 13.86 0.66
C CYS A 77 5.38 15.19 1.33
N ASP A 78 5.70 16.32 0.69
CA ASP A 78 5.60 17.66 1.26
C ASP A 78 4.76 18.63 0.42
N SER A 79 4.38 19.76 1.02
CA SER A 79 3.63 20.83 0.36
C SER A 79 4.39 21.49 -0.80
N ILE A 80 5.71 21.58 -0.71
CA ILE A 80 6.58 22.14 -1.75
C ILE A 80 6.45 21.30 -3.03
N VAL A 81 6.55 19.97 -2.88
CA VAL A 81 6.42 19.03 -4.00
C VAL A 81 4.99 19.06 -4.56
N PHE A 82 3.98 19.19 -3.69
CA PHE A 82 2.60 19.33 -4.14
C PHE A 82 2.39 20.58 -5.02
N ASN A 83 2.96 21.73 -4.63
CA ASN A 83 2.88 22.94 -5.44
C ASN A 83 3.59 22.77 -6.79
N TYR A 84 4.74 22.10 -6.82
CA TYR A 84 5.42 21.77 -8.07
C TYR A 84 4.55 20.88 -8.97
N ILE A 85 3.94 19.81 -8.43
CA ILE A 85 3.05 18.91 -9.16
C ILE A 85 1.86 19.67 -9.78
N ARG A 86 1.29 20.63 -9.07
CA ARG A 86 0.14 21.41 -9.57
C ARG A 86 0.47 22.32 -10.75
N ASN A 87 1.71 22.77 -10.84
CA ASN A 87 2.19 23.59 -11.96
C ASN A 87 2.79 22.73 -13.09
N CYS A 88 2.89 21.42 -12.90
CA CYS A 88 3.48 20.51 -13.86
C CYS A 88 2.53 20.25 -15.05
N PRO A 89 3.03 20.26 -16.30
CA PRO A 89 2.24 19.84 -17.46
C PRO A 89 1.77 18.39 -17.35
N LYS A 90 0.60 18.10 -17.93
CA LYS A 90 0.01 16.74 -17.93
C LYS A 90 0.94 15.70 -18.55
N ALA A 91 1.61 16.03 -19.66
CA ALA A 91 2.56 15.14 -20.33
C ALA A 91 3.68 14.67 -19.38
N SER A 92 4.25 15.58 -18.58
CA SER A 92 5.28 15.23 -17.60
C SER A 92 4.71 14.39 -16.45
N ALA A 93 3.47 14.63 -16.01
CA ALA A 93 2.84 13.78 -15.00
C ALA A 93 2.63 12.35 -15.53
N GLU A 94 2.22 12.19 -16.79
CA GLU A 94 2.04 10.90 -17.45
C GLU A 94 3.36 10.13 -17.59
N THR A 95 4.48 10.80 -17.89
CA THR A 95 5.79 10.11 -17.94
C THR A 95 6.19 9.56 -16.58
N TYR A 96 6.02 10.31 -15.49
CA TYR A 96 6.26 9.81 -14.12
C TYR A 96 5.36 8.61 -13.79
N LEU A 97 4.07 8.67 -14.16
CA LEU A 97 3.14 7.56 -13.94
C LEU A 97 3.52 6.29 -14.72
N ASN A 98 3.95 6.45 -15.97
CA ASN A 98 4.35 5.33 -16.82
C ASN A 98 5.55 4.58 -16.21
N ILE A 99 6.54 5.32 -15.70
CA ILE A 99 7.69 4.74 -15.01
C ILE A 99 7.23 3.96 -13.77
N ARG A 100 6.36 4.54 -12.93
CA ARG A 100 5.83 3.85 -11.74
C ARG A 100 5.05 2.59 -12.08
N VAL A 101 4.12 2.65 -13.03
CA VAL A 101 3.30 1.49 -13.42
C VAL A 101 4.17 0.39 -14.01
N PHE A 102 5.18 0.73 -14.80
CA PHE A 102 6.15 -0.23 -15.31
C PHE A 102 6.84 -0.98 -14.16
N THR A 103 7.33 -0.27 -13.14
CA THR A 103 7.94 -0.94 -11.97
C THR A 103 6.96 -1.80 -11.19
N GLN A 104 5.69 -1.39 -11.08
CA GLN A 104 4.68 -2.19 -10.38
C GLN A 104 4.35 -3.49 -11.10
N LYS A 105 4.26 -3.46 -12.44
CA LYS A 105 4.00 -4.65 -13.26
C LYS A 105 5.11 -5.69 -13.23
N LEU A 106 6.35 -5.28 -12.98
CA LEU A 106 7.48 -6.21 -12.85
C LEU A 106 7.52 -6.91 -11.48
N ILE A 107 6.81 -6.37 -10.48
CA ILE A 107 6.83 -6.85 -9.09
C ILE A 107 5.55 -7.65 -8.76
N SER A 108 4.49 -7.49 -9.57
CA SER A 108 3.20 -8.19 -9.46
C SER A 108 3.13 -9.41 -10.36
#